data_AF-A0A5D9D7D5-F1
#
_entry.id   AF-A0A5D9D7D5-F1
#
_cell.length_a   1.000
_cell.length_b   1.000
_cell.length_c   1.000
_cell.angle_alpha   90.00
_cell.angle_beta   90.00
_cell.angle_gamma   90.00
#
_symmetry.space_group_name_H-M   'P 1'
#
loop_
_entity.id
_entity.type
_entity.pdbx_description
1 polymer ?
#
loop_
_entity_poly.entity_id
_entity_poly.type
_entity_poly.pdbx_seq_one_letter_code
_entity_poly.pdbx_strand_id
1 'polypeptide(L)' 'MSEGKTGDARLRAGMPSSWLVGEKTGTNGEGNAHDIGIAWLGDHGAVIAVAYTLMPSVTGTQRDETSAATGRLAADV' A
#
# COMPACT_ATOMS: atom_id res chain seq x y z
N MET A 1 -13.48 -10.97 2.69
CA MET A 1 -12.21 -11.43 2.10
C MET A 1 -11.71 -10.34 1.18
N SER A 2 -10.45 -9.89 1.32
CA SER A 2 -9.80 -9.10 0.28
C SER A 2 -9.22 -10.07 -0.74
N GLU A 3 -9.63 -10.00 -2.00
CA GLU A 3 -9.20 -10.95 -3.04
C GLU A 3 -7.84 -10.58 -3.68
N GLY A 4 -7.35 -9.35 -3.45
CA GLY A 4 -6.10 -8.88 -4.02
C GLY A 4 -4.88 -9.40 -3.27
N LYS A 5 -4.19 -10.40 -3.82
CA LYS A 5 -3.00 -11.03 -3.21
C LYS A 5 -1.70 -10.24 -3.32
N THR A 6 -1.62 -9.30 -4.26
CA THR A 6 -0.35 -8.63 -4.59
C THR A 6 0.01 -7.51 -3.61
N GLY A 7 -0.96 -7.01 -2.83
CA GLY A 7 -0.79 -5.92 -1.87
C GLY A 7 -0.38 -6.35 -0.46
N ASP A 8 -0.18 -7.66 -0.20
CA ASP A 8 0.06 -8.19 1.16
C ASP A 8 1.24 -7.55 1.89
N ALA A 9 2.23 -7.04 1.15
CA ALA A 9 3.42 -6.37 1.70
C ALA A 9 3.43 -4.84 1.46
N ARG A 10 2.36 -4.26 0.91
CA ARG A 10 2.33 -2.88 0.38
C ARG A 10 1.48 -1.95 1.25
N LEU A 11 0.62 -1.10 0.68
CA LEU A 11 -0.17 -0.12 1.46
C LEU A 11 -0.93 -0.81 2.59
N ARG A 12 -1.66 -1.89 2.29
CA ARG A 12 -2.42 -2.66 3.29
C ARG A 12 -1.58 -3.19 4.44
N ALA A 13 -0.31 -3.53 4.23
CA ALA A 13 0.58 -4.01 5.28
C ALA A 13 0.87 -2.94 6.36
N GLY A 14 0.69 -1.67 6.02
CA GLY A 14 0.81 -0.55 6.93
C GLY A 14 -0.48 -0.10 7.61
N MET A 15 -1.64 -0.62 7.19
CA MET A 15 -2.95 -0.18 7.69
C MET A 15 -3.48 -1.13 8.77
N PRO A 16 -4.42 -0.68 9.63
CA PRO A 16 -5.08 -1.56 10.59
C PRO A 16 -5.72 -2.77 9.92
N SER A 17 -5.48 -3.98 10.45
CA SER A 17 -6.00 -5.23 9.87
C SER A 17 -7.52 -5.36 9.93
N SER A 18 -8.19 -4.51 10.72
CA SER A 18 -9.65 -4.43 10.79
C SER A 18 -10.26 -3.65 9.63
N TRP A 19 -9.46 -2.90 8.87
CA TRP A 19 -9.96 -2.10 7.75
C TRP A 19 -10.19 -2.96 6.52
N LEU A 20 -11.27 -2.66 5.80
CA LEU A 20 -11.44 -3.19 4.45
C LEU A 20 -10.57 -2.35 3.52
N VAL A 21 -9.68 -3.00 2.75
CA VAL A 21 -8.77 -2.32 1.83
C VAL A 21 -8.91 -2.90 0.42
N GLY A 22 -9.19 -2.02 -0.54
CA GLY A 22 -9.11 -2.30 -1.97
C GLY A 22 -7.94 -1.55 -2.57
N GLU A 23 -6.97 -2.28 -3.13
CA GLU A 23 -5.75 -1.68 -3.67
C GLU A 23 -5.29 -2.36 -4.96
N LYS A 24 -4.44 -1.66 -5.71
CA LYS A 24 -3.79 -2.18 -6.91
C LYS A 24 -2.33 -1.81 -6.94
N THR A 25 -1.51 -2.86 -6.95
CA THR A 25 -0.06 -2.77 -7.09
C THR A 25 0.37 -2.63 -8.56
N GLY A 26 1.57 -2.09 -8.78
CA GLY A 26 2.25 -2.10 -10.07
C GLY A 26 3.76 -2.14 -9.86
N THR A 27 4.45 -3.08 -10.48
CA THR A 27 5.90 -3.24 -10.34
C THR A 27 6.51 -3.41 -11.71
N ASN A 28 7.68 -2.82 -11.95
CA ASN A 28 8.49 -3.10 -13.13
C ASN A 28 9.92 -3.53 -12.74
N GLY A 29 10.68 -3.98 -13.73
CA GLY A 29 12.07 -4.45 -13.54
C GLY A 29 13.11 -3.34 -13.35
N GLU A 30 12.72 -2.07 -13.37
CA GLU A 30 13.64 -0.92 -13.49
C GLU A 30 13.72 -0.07 -12.23
N GLY A 31 13.08 -0.50 -11.14
CA GLY A 31 13.06 0.29 -9.90
C GLY A 31 11.68 0.72 -9.45
N ASN A 32 10.67 0.61 -10.33
CA ASN A 32 9.33 1.05 -9.98
C ASN A 32 8.62 0.03 -9.10
N ALA A 33 7.99 0.56 -8.07
CA ALA A 33 6.96 -0.15 -7.36
C ALA A 33 5.92 0.85 -6.83
N HIS A 34 4.69 0.66 -7.26
CA HIS A 34 3.57 1.54 -7.03
C HIS A 34 2.45 0.78 -6.37
N ASP A 35 1.66 1.51 -5.61
CA ASP A 35 0.42 1.00 -5.04
C ASP A 35 -0.56 2.15 -4.84
N ILE A 36 -1.82 1.89 -5.15
CA ILE A 36 -2.92 2.84 -4.93
C ILE A 36 -4.07 2.07 -4.29
N GLY A 37 -4.62 2.62 -3.20
CA GLY A 37 -5.67 1.96 -2.47
C GLY A 37 -6.65 2.91 -1.80
N ILE A 38 -7.84 2.39 -1.58
CA ILE A 38 -8.88 2.96 -0.72
C ILE A 38 -9.08 2.02 0.47
N ALA A 39 -9.13 2.59 1.67
CA ALA A 39 -9.35 1.86 2.91
C ALA A 39 -10.55 2.45 3.67
N TRP A 40 -11.44 1.59 4.15
CA TRP A 40 -12.66 1.99 4.87
C TRP A 40 -12.49 1.82 6.38
N LEU A 41 -12.71 2.91 7.12
CA LEU A 41 -12.58 3.01 8.57
C LEU A 41 -13.90 2.66 9.26
N GLY A 42 -14.41 1.44 9.07
CA GLY A 42 -15.73 1.06 9.59
C GLY A 42 -16.81 2.06 9.16
N ASP A 43 -17.41 2.73 10.15
CA ASP A 43 -18.47 3.74 10.04
C ASP A 43 -17.96 5.20 9.94
N HIS A 44 -16.65 5.42 9.89
CA HIS A 44 -16.00 6.74 9.98
C HIS A 44 -15.48 7.32 8.66
N GLY A 45 -15.70 6.64 7.52
CA GLY A 45 -15.33 7.13 6.19
C GLY A 45 -14.24 6.30 5.51
N ALA A 46 -13.51 6.92 4.58
CA ALA A 46 -12.47 6.25 3.82
C ALA A 46 -11.23 7.14 3.62
N VAL A 47 -10.07 6.50 3.59
CA VAL A 47 -8.79 7.12 3.23
C VAL A 47 -8.35 6.59 1.87
N ILE A 48 -7.81 7.48 1.04
CA ILE A 48 -7.12 7.12 -0.20
C ILE A 48 -5.63 7.31 0.02
N ALA A 49 -4.84 6.26 -0.25
CA ALA A 49 -3.39 6.30 -0.20
C ALA A 49 -2.80 5.99 -1.57
N VAL A 50 -1.75 6.72 -1.94
CA VAL A 50 -1.07 6.59 -3.23
C VAL A 50 0.43 6.61 -2.98
N ALA A 51 1.11 5.52 -3.33
CA ALA A 51 2.57 5.41 -3.27
C ALA A 51 3.10 5.17 -4.69
N TYR A 52 3.80 6.16 -5.26
CA TYR A 52 4.53 6.00 -6.52
C TYR A 52 6.02 6.19 -6.26
N THR A 53 6.80 5.12 -6.42
CA THR A 53 8.24 5.15 -6.17
C THR A 53 9.04 4.70 -7.38
N LEU A 54 10.22 5.30 -7.57
CA LEU A 54 11.29 4.84 -8.46
C LEU A 54 12.57 4.72 -7.63
N MET A 55 12.96 3.51 -7.28
CA MET A 55 14.11 3.24 -6.40
C MET A 55 14.97 2.10 -6.97
N PRO A 56 15.72 2.35 -8.06
CA PRO A 56 16.46 1.30 -8.77
C PRO A 56 17.57 0.65 -7.93
N SER A 57 18.15 1.39 -6.98
CA SER A 57 19.30 0.94 -6.17
C SER A 57 18.94 0.11 -4.93
N VAL A 58 17.65 -0.15 -4.67
CA VAL A 58 17.19 -0.89 -3.48
C VAL A 58 16.42 -2.17 -3.87
N THR A 59 16.30 -3.10 -2.93
CA THR A 59 15.62 -4.39 -3.16
C THR A 59 14.10 -4.24 -3.30
N GLY A 60 13.43 -5.27 -3.82
CA GLY A 60 11.96 -5.33 -3.89
C GLY A 60 11.32 -5.13 -2.52
N THR A 61 11.84 -5.82 -1.49
CA THR A 61 11.39 -5.71 -0.10
C THR A 61 11.50 -4.28 0.45
N GLN A 62 12.60 -3.57 0.19
CA GLN A 62 12.73 -2.18 0.63
C GLN A 62 11.70 -1.26 -0.05
N ARG A 63 11.31 -1.57 -1.29
CA ARG A 63 10.21 -0.86 -1.97
C ARG A 63 8.86 -1.22 -1.37
N ASP A 64 8.63 -2.49 -1.03
CA ASP A 64 7.42 -2.93 -0.31
C ASP A 64 7.28 -2.18 1.02
N GLU A 65 8.34 -2.12 1.82
CA GLU A 65 8.41 -1.41 3.10
C GLU A 65 8.10 0.09 2.96
N THR A 66 8.56 0.72 1.88
CA THR A 66 8.25 2.13 1.58
C THR A 66 6.76 2.33 1.28
N SER A 67 6.14 1.43 0.51
CA SER A 67 4.68 1.43 0.30
C SER A 67 3.94 1.21 1.63
N ALA A 68 4.36 0.26 2.45
CA ALA A 68 3.76 0.03 3.77
C ALA A 68 3.91 1.23 4.71
N ALA A 69 5.03 1.96 4.66
CA ALA A 69 5.21 3.19 5.41
C ALA A 69 4.21 4.27 4.98
N THR A 70 3.93 4.39 3.67
CA THR A 70 2.88 5.28 3.16
C THR A 70 1.51 4.89 3.70
N GLY A 71 1.21 3.58 3.74
CA GLY A 71 -0.03 3.06 4.32
C GLY A 71 -0.20 3.38 5.80
N ARG A 72 0.88 3.27 6.59
CA ARG A 72 0.88 3.69 8.01
C ARG A 72 0.58 5.17 8.17
N LEU A 73 1.28 6.03 7.43
CA LEU A 73 1.07 7.48 7.49
C LEU A 73 -0.34 7.88 7.08
N ALA A 74 -0.92 7.20 6.09
CA ALA A 74 -2.29 7.43 5.66
C ALA A 74 -3.31 6.95 6.70
N ALA A 75 -2.98 5.97 7.55
CA ALA A 75 -3.87 5.52 8.62
C ALA A 75 -3.95 6.51 9.80
N ASP A 76 -3.03 7.47 9.87
CA ASP A 76 -2.94 8.47 10.93
C ASP A 76 -3.62 9.82 10.57
N VAL A 77 -4.24 9.94 9.39
CA VAL A 77 -4.89 11.18 8.92
C VAL A 77 -6.34 11.34 9.37
#